data_AF-A0A830DF36-F1
#
_entry.id   AF-A0A830DF36-F1
#
_cell.length_a   1.000
_cell.length_b   1.000
_cell.length_c   1.000
_cell.angle_alpha   90.00
_cell.angle_beta   90.00
_cell.angle_gamma   90.00
#
_symmetry.space_group_name_H-M   'P 1'
#
loop_
_entity.id
_entity.type
_entity.pdbx_description
1 polymer ?
#
loop_
_entity_poly.entity_id
_entity_poly.type
_entity_poly.pdbx_seq_one_letter_code
_entity_poly.pdbx_strand_id
1 'polypeptide(L)'
;MALAPKPLTLSSFSSFTTPHPSLNPNPKPFFPISHSHKPPTLIICKSTQTNSPDSLVSIPEPDGRGPSAPTRGEIFLQRQQSAAAATTVLAEIKKKKKIKDNKAVKASSAFTVPSCYGCGAPLQTSETDAPGYVEPDTYSLKKKHRQLRTVLCGRCKLLSHGHMITAVGGNGGYSGGKQFVTAEELREKLSHLRHDKALIVKLVDIVDFNGSFLARIRDLAGANPIILVVTKVDLLPKGTDFNCVGDWVVEATMKKKLNVLSVHLTSSKSLVGIAGVISEIQKEKKIILREGMSTY
;
A
#
# COMPACT_ATOMS: atom_id res chain seq x y z
N MET A 1 56.17 68.81 -4.57
CA MET A 1 56.59 67.39 -4.50
C MET A 1 55.77 66.59 -5.51
N ALA A 2 56.39 65.65 -6.22
CA ALA A 2 55.88 64.94 -7.43
C ALA A 2 54.55 64.19 -7.18
N LEU A 3 53.49 64.36 -8.01
CA LEU A 3 53.21 63.86 -9.38
C LEU A 3 52.70 62.39 -9.47
N ALA A 4 51.60 62.21 -10.20
CA ALA A 4 51.06 60.93 -10.73
C ALA A 4 51.48 60.76 -12.21
N PRO A 5 50.97 59.81 -13.06
CA PRO A 5 50.13 58.60 -12.89
C PRO A 5 50.65 57.33 -13.67
N LYS A 6 49.78 56.30 -13.84
CA LYS A 6 49.66 55.18 -14.86
C LYS A 6 50.56 55.16 -16.14
N PRO A 7 50.59 54.09 -17.00
CA PRO A 7 50.42 52.60 -16.91
C PRO A 7 51.49 51.80 -17.78
N LEU A 8 51.12 50.70 -18.50
CA LEU A 8 51.85 49.90 -19.55
C LEU A 8 52.74 48.71 -19.04
N THR A 9 53.08 47.60 -19.74
CA THR A 9 52.66 46.91 -21.02
C THR A 9 53.10 45.42 -21.07
N LEU A 10 52.73 44.70 -22.15
CA LEU A 10 52.93 43.26 -22.49
C LEU A 10 54.38 42.77 -22.77
N SER A 11 54.49 41.42 -22.94
CA SER A 11 55.49 40.64 -23.74
C SER A 11 56.81 40.21 -23.02
N SER A 12 57.50 39.09 -23.34
CA SER A 12 57.28 38.04 -24.37
C SER A 12 58.15 36.76 -24.19
N PHE A 13 57.66 35.61 -24.71
CA PHE A 13 58.37 34.35 -25.14
C PHE A 13 59.32 33.62 -24.14
N SER A 14 59.58 32.30 -24.20
CA SER A 14 59.39 31.23 -25.22
C SER A 14 59.22 29.82 -24.57
N SER A 15 59.30 28.66 -25.24
CA SER A 15 58.41 28.07 -26.27
C SER A 15 58.77 26.59 -26.56
N PHE A 16 57.92 25.59 -26.27
CA PHE A 16 58.07 24.21 -26.83
C PHE A 16 56.74 23.50 -27.17
N THR A 17 56.28 23.75 -28.40
CA THR A 17 55.64 22.85 -29.39
C THR A 17 54.90 21.55 -28.98
N THR A 18 53.56 21.55 -29.10
CA THR A 18 52.71 20.89 -30.15
C THR A 18 53.20 19.59 -30.86
N PRO A 19 52.30 18.64 -31.31
CA PRO A 19 51.04 18.98 -32.01
C PRO A 19 49.77 18.10 -31.85
N HIS A 20 48.62 18.73 -32.13
CA HIS A 20 47.35 18.11 -32.59
C HIS A 20 47.32 18.05 -34.15
N PRO A 21 46.39 17.33 -34.82
CA PRO A 21 45.14 18.01 -35.26
C PRO A 21 43.88 17.13 -35.48
N SER A 22 42.69 17.78 -35.43
CA SER A 22 41.51 17.63 -36.34
C SER A 22 40.77 16.27 -36.51
N LEU A 23 39.47 16.13 -36.83
CA LEU A 23 38.20 16.89 -36.80
C LEU A 23 37.18 16.11 -37.67
N ASN A 24 35.92 15.97 -37.23
CA ASN A 24 34.70 15.93 -38.08
C ASN A 24 34.30 14.57 -38.80
N PRO A 25 33.16 14.44 -39.55
CA PRO A 25 32.00 13.68 -39.01
C PRO A 25 31.18 12.74 -39.97
N ASN A 26 30.62 11.62 -39.45
CA ASN A 26 29.46 10.83 -40.00
C ASN A 26 29.62 10.20 -41.42
N PRO A 27 28.70 9.34 -41.96
CA PRO A 27 27.75 8.37 -41.37
C PRO A 27 27.64 6.98 -42.10
N LYS A 28 26.83 6.02 -41.57
CA LYS A 28 26.25 4.79 -42.24
C LYS A 28 27.24 3.62 -42.60
N PRO A 29 26.78 2.47 -43.18
CA PRO A 29 25.82 1.49 -42.62
C PRO A 29 26.27 0.00 -42.78
N PHE A 30 25.90 -0.94 -41.88
CA PHE A 30 25.95 -2.38 -42.20
C PHE A 30 24.93 -3.26 -41.43
N PHE A 31 24.06 -3.92 -42.20
CA PHE A 31 23.41 -5.22 -41.97
C PHE A 31 23.87 -6.14 -43.14
N PRO A 32 23.53 -7.45 -43.26
CA PRO A 32 22.73 -8.33 -42.39
C PRO A 32 23.40 -9.71 -42.07
N ILE A 33 22.83 -10.47 -41.12
CA ILE A 33 22.72 -11.96 -41.22
C ILE A 33 21.29 -12.35 -40.76
N SER A 34 20.73 -13.39 -41.38
CA SER A 34 19.30 -13.70 -41.41
C SER A 34 18.92 -15.05 -40.77
N HIS A 35 17.62 -15.18 -40.48
CA HIS A 35 16.87 -16.40 -40.12
C HIS A 35 17.12 -16.97 -38.70
N SER A 36 16.13 -17.56 -38.02
CA SER A 36 14.80 -18.00 -38.46
C SER A 36 13.69 -17.66 -37.46
N HIS A 37 12.46 -17.47 -37.96
CA HIS A 37 11.26 -17.42 -37.13
C HIS A 37 10.84 -18.84 -36.71
N LYS A 38 10.38 -18.99 -35.46
CA LYS A 38 9.41 -20.04 -35.09
C LYS A 38 8.23 -19.41 -34.33
N PRO A 39 6.98 -19.75 -34.69
CA PRO A 39 5.77 -19.14 -34.11
C PRO A 39 5.46 -19.67 -32.70
N PRO A 40 4.57 -19.01 -31.94
CA PRO A 40 4.25 -19.40 -30.56
C PRO A 40 3.49 -20.74 -30.49
N THR A 41 3.89 -21.59 -29.55
CA THR A 41 3.24 -22.88 -29.27
C THR A 41 1.85 -22.67 -28.68
N LEU A 42 0.80 -22.93 -29.46
CA LEU A 42 -0.58 -23.02 -28.96
C LEU A 42 -0.72 -24.25 -28.04
N ILE A 43 -0.82 -24.05 -26.74
CA ILE A 43 -1.20 -25.10 -25.80
C ILE A 43 -2.72 -25.30 -25.88
N ILE A 44 -3.14 -26.16 -26.81
CA ILE A 44 -4.52 -26.65 -26.90
C ILE A 44 -4.70 -27.77 -25.88
N CYS A 45 -5.39 -27.49 -24.78
CA CYS A 45 -5.74 -28.52 -23.80
C CYS A 45 -6.92 -29.36 -24.32
N LYS A 46 -6.63 -30.48 -24.99
CA LYS A 46 -7.65 -31.48 -25.35
C LYS A 46 -8.00 -32.32 -24.13
N SER A 47 -9.30 -32.45 -23.85
CA SER A 47 -9.82 -33.39 -22.87
C SER A 47 -9.53 -34.82 -23.33
N THR A 48 -8.81 -35.58 -22.51
CA THR A 48 -8.56 -37.00 -22.75
C THR A 48 -9.78 -37.81 -22.29
N GLN A 49 -10.56 -38.31 -23.24
CA GLN A 49 -11.52 -39.38 -22.97
C GLN A 49 -10.75 -40.68 -22.74
N THR A 50 -10.84 -41.25 -21.55
CA THR A 50 -10.40 -42.62 -21.27
C THR A 50 -11.52 -43.59 -21.62
N ASN A 51 -11.37 -44.29 -22.75
CA ASN A 51 -12.16 -45.48 -23.04
C ASN A 51 -11.48 -46.69 -22.39
N SER A 52 -12.26 -47.47 -21.65
CA SER A 52 -11.93 -48.84 -21.25
C SER A 52 -13.21 -49.70 -21.32
N PRO A 53 -13.12 -51.01 -21.64
CA PRO A 53 -14.19 -51.74 -22.32
C PRO A 53 -15.31 -52.24 -21.41
N ASP A 54 -16.43 -52.57 -22.05
CA ASP A 54 -17.61 -53.18 -21.44
C ASP A 54 -17.31 -54.48 -20.68
N SER A 55 -17.94 -54.64 -19.53
CA SER A 55 -18.15 -55.94 -18.88
C SER A 55 -19.46 -55.94 -18.08
N LEU A 56 -20.12 -57.09 -18.00
CA LEU A 56 -21.55 -57.20 -17.66
C LEU A 56 -21.88 -57.05 -16.17
N VAL A 57 -23.05 -56.46 -15.94
CA VAL A 57 -24.08 -56.78 -14.92
C VAL A 57 -23.64 -57.68 -13.77
N SER A 58 -23.67 -57.14 -12.55
CA SER A 58 -24.22 -57.85 -11.37
C SER A 58 -24.62 -56.85 -10.28
N ILE A 59 -25.82 -57.03 -9.72
CA ILE A 59 -26.29 -56.31 -8.53
C ILE A 59 -25.77 -57.07 -7.30
N PRO A 60 -25.23 -56.36 -6.31
CA PRO A 60 -25.67 -56.59 -4.93
C PRO A 60 -25.93 -55.26 -4.18
N GLU A 61 -27.07 -55.20 -3.50
CA GLU A 61 -27.23 -54.38 -2.28
C GLU A 61 -26.17 -54.81 -1.24
N PRO A 62 -25.57 -53.90 -0.46
CA PRO A 62 -26.22 -53.51 0.79
C PRO A 62 -25.99 -52.06 1.29
N ASP A 63 -26.87 -51.66 2.22
CA ASP A 63 -26.78 -50.58 3.21
C ASP A 63 -25.56 -49.63 3.19
N GLY A 64 -25.83 -48.37 2.81
CA GLY A 64 -24.90 -47.26 2.96
C GLY A 64 -25.62 -45.92 3.12
N ARG A 65 -25.95 -45.53 4.35
CA ARG A 65 -26.76 -44.31 4.66
C ARG A 65 -25.96 -43.01 4.52
N GLY A 66 -25.50 -42.70 3.30
CA GLY A 66 -24.94 -41.40 2.94
C GLY A 66 -26.03 -40.33 2.77
N PRO A 67 -25.73 -39.03 3.00
CA PRO A 67 -26.67 -37.97 2.68
C PRO A 67 -26.92 -37.93 1.16
N SER A 68 -28.18 -38.10 0.75
CA SER A 68 -28.56 -37.98 -0.66
C SER A 68 -28.17 -36.61 -1.20
N ALA A 69 -27.71 -36.57 -2.46
CA ALA A 69 -27.39 -35.31 -3.12
C ALA A 69 -28.65 -34.42 -3.15
N PRO A 70 -28.55 -33.14 -2.75
CA PRO A 70 -29.72 -32.28 -2.58
C PRO A 70 -30.44 -32.10 -3.92
N THR A 71 -31.76 -32.28 -3.89
CA THR A 71 -32.61 -32.16 -5.05
C THR A 71 -32.58 -30.75 -5.63
N ARG A 72 -32.95 -30.62 -6.91
CA ARG A 72 -32.98 -29.32 -7.61
C ARG A 72 -33.91 -28.30 -6.91
N GLY A 73 -34.94 -28.75 -6.20
CA GLY A 73 -35.83 -27.92 -5.38
C GLY A 73 -35.17 -27.44 -4.09
N GLU A 74 -34.45 -28.31 -3.38
CA GLU A 74 -33.72 -27.95 -2.16
C GLU A 74 -32.60 -26.94 -2.46
N ILE A 75 -31.86 -27.12 -3.57
CA ILE A 75 -30.85 -26.15 -4.02
C ILE A 75 -31.47 -24.78 -4.29
N PHE A 76 -32.69 -24.71 -4.83
CA PHE A 76 -33.39 -23.45 -5.08
C PHE A 76 -33.84 -22.78 -3.77
N LEU A 77 -34.44 -23.53 -2.84
CA LEU A 77 -34.82 -23.04 -1.51
C LEU A 77 -33.60 -22.55 -0.71
N GLN A 78 -32.48 -23.28 -0.73
CA GLN A 78 -31.24 -22.90 -0.06
C GLN A 78 -30.64 -21.61 -0.65
N ARG A 79 -30.79 -21.38 -1.97
CA ARG A 79 -30.41 -20.11 -2.62
C ARG A 79 -31.31 -18.95 -2.21
N GLN A 80 -32.63 -19.15 -2.07
CA GLN A 80 -33.51 -18.10 -1.55
C GLN A 80 -33.22 -17.77 -0.08
N GLN A 81 -33.05 -18.79 0.77
CA GLN A 81 -32.75 -18.62 2.20
C GLN A 81 -31.39 -17.92 2.42
N SER A 82 -30.37 -18.27 1.64
CA SER A 82 -29.07 -17.59 1.72
C SER A 82 -29.12 -16.15 1.21
N ALA A 83 -29.92 -15.83 0.18
CA ALA A 83 -30.14 -14.46 -0.27
C ALA A 83 -30.90 -13.61 0.77
N ALA A 84 -31.92 -14.18 1.44
CA ALA A 84 -32.64 -13.53 2.53
C ALA A 84 -31.74 -13.30 3.76
N ALA A 85 -30.92 -14.29 4.13
CA ALA A 85 -29.92 -14.16 5.20
C ALA A 85 -28.87 -13.08 4.87
N ALA A 86 -28.32 -13.07 3.65
CA ALA A 86 -27.37 -12.04 3.21
C ALA A 86 -27.98 -10.62 3.26
N THR A 87 -29.25 -10.47 2.85
CA THR A 87 -29.98 -9.20 2.92
C THR A 87 -30.16 -8.73 4.37
N THR A 88 -30.45 -9.66 5.28
CA THR A 88 -30.60 -9.39 6.72
C THR A 88 -29.27 -8.98 7.36
N VAL A 89 -28.17 -9.68 7.02
CA VAL A 89 -26.81 -9.32 7.47
C VAL A 89 -26.38 -7.95 6.95
N LEU A 90 -26.69 -7.61 5.69
CA LEU A 90 -26.42 -6.28 5.12
C LEU A 90 -27.26 -5.19 5.80
N ALA A 91 -28.51 -5.47 6.18
CA ALA A 91 -29.36 -4.55 6.93
C ALA A 91 -28.84 -4.34 8.37
N GLU A 92 -28.41 -5.40 9.05
CA GLU A 92 -27.73 -5.34 10.36
C GLU A 92 -26.45 -4.51 10.31
N ILE A 93 -25.59 -4.72 9.30
CA ILE A 93 -24.34 -3.96 9.12
C ILE A 93 -24.66 -2.48 8.89
N LYS A 94 -25.65 -2.14 8.07
CA LYS A 94 -26.12 -0.76 7.88
C LYS A 94 -26.67 -0.15 9.18
N LYS A 95 -27.44 -0.91 9.97
CA LYS A 95 -28.00 -0.47 11.27
C LYS A 95 -26.90 -0.24 12.30
N LYS A 96 -25.95 -1.16 12.43
CA LYS A 96 -24.76 -1.07 13.29
C LYS A 96 -23.86 0.12 12.89
N LYS A 97 -23.68 0.38 11.59
CA LYS A 97 -22.98 1.57 11.08
C LYS A 97 -23.72 2.86 11.49
N LYS A 98 -25.01 2.97 11.21
CA LYS A 98 -25.85 4.14 11.56
C LYS A 98 -25.87 4.42 13.07
N ILE A 99 -25.86 3.38 13.92
CA ILE A 99 -25.74 3.50 15.38
C ILE A 99 -24.34 3.96 15.80
N LYS A 100 -23.27 3.43 15.17
CA LYS A 100 -21.89 3.86 15.43
C LYS A 100 -21.67 5.33 15.06
N ASP A 101 -22.18 5.75 13.89
CA ASP A 101 -22.10 7.13 13.41
C ASP A 101 -22.86 8.07 14.36
N ASN A 102 -24.09 7.73 14.75
CA ASN A 102 -24.86 8.50 15.73
C ASN A 102 -24.22 8.54 17.13
N LYS A 103 -23.58 7.45 17.59
CA LYS A 103 -22.89 7.40 18.89
C LYS A 103 -21.59 8.22 18.89
N ALA A 104 -20.87 8.25 17.77
CA ALA A 104 -19.70 9.12 17.59
C ALA A 104 -20.09 10.62 17.59
N VAL A 105 -21.21 10.96 16.94
CA VAL A 105 -21.74 12.34 16.94
C VAL A 105 -22.22 12.78 18.33
N LYS A 106 -22.74 11.87 19.17
CA LYS A 106 -23.32 12.23 20.48
C LYS A 106 -22.31 12.29 21.64
N ALA A 107 -21.06 11.87 21.44
CA ALA A 107 -20.00 11.86 22.45
C ALA A 107 -19.04 13.07 22.38
N SER A 108 -19.27 14.01 21.45
CA SER A 108 -18.33 15.12 21.13
C SER A 108 -18.91 16.52 21.37
N SER A 109 -19.86 16.67 22.30
CA SER A 109 -20.39 17.98 22.73
C SER A 109 -19.44 18.79 23.63
N ALA A 110 -18.18 18.38 23.75
CA ALA A 110 -17.09 19.22 24.22
C ALA A 110 -16.53 20.03 23.04
N PHE A 111 -16.21 21.31 23.30
CA PHE A 111 -15.80 22.35 22.34
C PHE A 111 -14.88 21.82 21.22
N THR A 112 -15.46 21.41 20.08
CA THR A 112 -14.70 20.69 19.06
C THR A 112 -13.85 21.65 18.24
N VAL A 113 -12.54 21.69 18.54
CA VAL A 113 -11.57 22.42 17.72
C VAL A 113 -11.70 21.99 16.26
N PRO A 114 -11.86 22.90 15.30
CA PRO A 114 -11.96 22.53 13.89
C PRO A 114 -10.68 21.83 13.43
N SER A 115 -10.80 20.67 12.79
CA SER A 115 -9.67 19.86 12.33
C SER A 115 -9.58 19.79 10.80
N CYS A 116 -8.35 19.67 10.30
CA CYS A 116 -8.05 19.40 8.90
C CYS A 116 -8.70 18.09 8.43
N TYR A 117 -9.47 18.14 7.34
CA TYR A 117 -10.14 16.98 6.75
C TYR A 117 -9.15 15.88 6.30
N GLY A 118 -7.93 16.25 5.91
CA GLY A 118 -6.93 15.30 5.43
C GLY A 118 -6.12 14.60 6.53
N CYS A 119 -5.67 15.33 7.57
CA CYS A 119 -4.74 14.78 8.57
C CYS A 119 -5.19 14.95 10.03
N GLY A 120 -6.41 15.42 10.30
CA GLY A 120 -6.96 15.57 11.66
C GLY A 120 -6.34 16.67 12.52
N ALA A 121 -5.19 17.22 12.15
CA ALA A 121 -4.53 18.32 12.87
C ALA A 121 -5.48 19.51 13.08
N PRO A 122 -5.46 20.15 14.27
CA PRO A 122 -6.31 21.32 14.55
C PRO A 122 -5.97 22.45 13.60
N LEU A 123 -6.98 23.10 13.03
CA LEU A 123 -6.82 24.19 12.08
C LEU A 123 -6.33 25.45 12.81
N GLN A 124 -5.26 26.04 12.27
CA GLN A 124 -4.65 27.27 12.77
C GLN A 124 -4.23 28.16 11.60
N THR A 125 -4.02 29.45 11.87
CA THR A 125 -3.74 30.48 10.86
C THR A 125 -2.51 31.34 11.23
N SER A 126 -1.71 30.91 12.21
CA SER A 126 -0.61 31.69 12.78
C SER A 126 0.76 31.25 12.26
N GLU A 127 0.92 29.96 11.96
CA GLU A 127 2.21 29.31 11.72
C GLU A 127 2.16 28.55 10.40
N THR A 128 2.62 29.16 9.30
CA THR A 128 2.58 28.63 7.91
C THR A 128 3.07 27.18 7.80
N ASP A 129 4.08 26.92 8.61
CA ASP A 129 4.95 25.76 8.57
C ASP A 129 4.45 24.62 9.46
N ALA A 130 3.57 24.95 10.41
CA ALA A 130 3.11 24.03 11.43
C ALA A 130 1.92 23.16 10.97
N PRO A 131 1.67 22.03 11.65
CA PRO A 131 0.45 21.25 11.52
C PRO A 131 -0.82 22.12 11.48
N GLY A 132 -1.71 21.82 10.52
CA GLY A 132 -3.03 22.44 10.47
C GLY A 132 -3.12 23.85 9.87
N TYR A 133 -2.02 24.43 9.36
CA TYR A 133 -2.05 25.77 8.77
C TYR A 133 -3.05 25.92 7.62
N VAL A 134 -3.83 27.01 7.65
CA VAL A 134 -4.72 27.47 6.59
C VAL A 134 -4.58 28.98 6.47
N GLU A 135 -4.60 29.50 5.25
CA GLU A 135 -4.61 30.94 5.00
C GLU A 135 -5.74 31.65 5.78
N PRO A 136 -5.47 32.77 6.47
CA PRO A 136 -6.46 33.47 7.30
C PRO A 136 -7.78 33.78 6.57
N ASP A 137 -7.71 34.17 5.29
CA ASP A 137 -8.88 34.47 4.46
C ASP A 137 -9.70 33.21 4.17
N THR A 138 -9.02 32.11 3.82
CA THR A 138 -9.67 30.82 3.55
C THR A 138 -10.34 30.29 4.83
N TYR A 139 -9.67 30.40 5.97
CA TYR A 139 -10.21 30.01 7.26
C TYR A 139 -11.45 30.86 7.62
N SER A 140 -11.37 32.18 7.48
CA SER A 140 -12.45 33.12 7.79
C SER A 140 -13.69 32.92 6.91
N LEU A 141 -13.49 32.75 5.59
CA LEU A 141 -14.55 32.44 4.64
C LEU A 141 -15.23 31.10 5.00
N LYS A 142 -14.44 30.04 5.22
CA LYS A 142 -14.98 28.71 5.57
C LYS A 142 -15.64 28.69 6.95
N LYS A 143 -15.19 29.51 7.90
CA LYS A 143 -15.84 29.73 9.21
C LYS A 143 -17.20 30.39 9.04
N LYS A 144 -17.30 31.48 8.25
CA LYS A 144 -18.55 32.19 7.94
C LYS A 144 -19.61 31.25 7.34
N HIS A 145 -19.20 30.36 6.43
CA HIS A 145 -20.10 29.38 5.80
C HIS A 145 -20.28 28.06 6.59
N ARG A 146 -19.74 27.93 7.81
CA ARG A 146 -19.77 26.69 8.63
C ARG A 146 -19.14 25.45 7.95
N GLN A 147 -18.18 25.66 7.05
CA GLN A 147 -17.52 24.64 6.23
C GLN A 147 -16.14 24.19 6.74
N LEU A 148 -15.71 24.59 7.96
CA LEU A 148 -14.36 24.27 8.47
C LEU A 148 -14.03 22.76 8.48
N ARG A 149 -15.03 21.88 8.66
CA ARG A 149 -14.85 20.41 8.65
C ARG A 149 -14.43 19.82 7.29
N THR A 150 -14.47 20.59 6.20
CA THR A 150 -14.05 20.15 4.85
C THR A 150 -12.75 20.84 4.40
N VAL A 151 -12.04 21.52 5.29
CA VAL A 151 -10.83 22.29 4.94
C VAL A 151 -9.59 21.40 5.01
N LEU A 152 -8.73 21.52 3.99
CA LEU A 152 -7.39 20.93 3.99
C LEU A 152 -6.37 22.00 4.43
N CYS A 153 -5.48 21.64 5.35
CA CYS A 153 -4.30 22.45 5.66
C CYS A 153 -3.29 22.45 4.49
N GLY A 154 -2.36 23.41 4.46
CA GLY A 154 -1.38 23.60 3.39
C GLY A 154 -0.69 22.30 2.93
N ARG A 155 -0.11 21.54 3.88
CA ARG A 155 0.45 20.20 3.63
C ARG A 155 -0.52 19.23 2.94
N CYS A 156 -1.76 19.12 3.42
CA CYS A 156 -2.74 18.22 2.84
C CYS A 156 -3.23 18.68 1.46
N LYS A 157 -3.26 19.99 1.22
CA LYS A 157 -3.53 20.56 -0.11
C LYS A 157 -2.41 20.21 -1.08
N LEU A 158 -1.13 20.30 -0.70
CA LEU A 158 -0.02 19.88 -1.56
C LEU A 158 -0.04 18.35 -1.82
N LEU A 159 -0.26 17.53 -0.79
CA LEU A 159 -0.42 16.07 -0.95
C LEU A 159 -1.56 15.73 -1.92
N SER A 160 -2.69 16.44 -1.89
CA SER A 160 -3.82 16.19 -2.81
C SER A 160 -3.54 16.59 -4.27
N HIS A 161 -2.47 17.36 -4.53
CA HIS A 161 -2.00 17.70 -5.88
C HIS A 161 -0.78 16.85 -6.29
N GLY A 162 -0.46 15.78 -5.55
CA GLY A 162 0.60 14.83 -5.91
C GLY A 162 2.01 15.21 -5.44
N HIS A 163 2.17 16.27 -4.62
CA HIS A 163 3.48 16.58 -4.03
C HIS A 163 3.88 15.53 -3.00
N MET A 164 5.10 15.00 -3.12
CA MET A 164 5.69 14.06 -2.16
C MET A 164 6.18 14.81 -0.91
N ILE A 165 5.41 14.73 0.17
CA ILE A 165 5.73 15.35 1.46
C ILE A 165 5.81 14.27 2.54
N THR A 166 6.95 14.19 3.23
CA THR A 166 7.10 13.23 4.34
C THR A 166 6.39 13.72 5.60
N ALA A 167 5.82 12.77 6.36
CA ALA A 167 5.21 13.06 7.67
C ALA A 167 6.28 13.28 8.76
N VAL A 168 7.47 12.71 8.57
CA VAL A 168 8.65 12.93 9.42
C VAL A 168 9.54 13.96 8.72
N GLY A 169 9.79 15.09 9.37
CA GLY A 169 10.73 16.11 8.88
C GLY A 169 12.19 15.63 8.91
N GLY A 170 13.05 16.33 8.19
CA GLY A 170 14.41 15.86 7.86
C GLY A 170 14.46 14.80 6.74
N ASN A 171 13.33 14.19 6.37
CA ASN A 171 13.28 13.11 5.39
C ASN A 171 12.61 13.45 4.04
N GLY A 172 12.07 14.65 3.83
CA GLY A 172 11.65 15.10 2.48
C GLY A 172 10.54 16.17 2.38
N GLY A 173 10.88 17.28 1.72
CA GLY A 173 9.96 17.99 0.82
C GLY A 173 9.03 19.07 1.39
N TYR A 174 8.83 19.18 2.72
CA TYR A 174 8.11 20.31 3.31
C TYR A 174 9.09 21.22 4.05
N SER A 175 9.27 22.45 3.55
CA SER A 175 10.17 23.45 4.12
C SER A 175 9.76 23.93 5.52
N GLY A 176 8.56 23.56 5.98
CA GLY A 176 7.99 24.05 7.21
C GLY A 176 8.67 23.49 8.47
N GLY A 177 9.64 24.24 9.00
CA GLY A 177 10.59 23.79 10.03
C GLY A 177 10.02 23.38 11.40
N LYS A 178 8.69 23.45 11.60
CA LYS A 178 7.99 22.95 12.80
C LYS A 178 7.40 21.56 12.52
N GLN A 179 8.28 20.58 12.62
CA GLN A 179 8.10 19.16 12.31
C GLN A 179 6.95 18.49 13.08
N PHE A 180 6.24 17.55 12.43
CA PHE A 180 5.08 16.85 13.01
C PHE A 180 5.47 15.86 14.12
N VAL A 181 6.55 15.08 13.88
CA VAL A 181 7.19 14.13 14.81
C VAL A 181 8.65 13.94 14.31
N THR A 182 9.66 13.82 15.20
CA THR A 182 11.02 13.41 14.77
C THR A 182 11.13 11.93 14.44
N ALA A 183 12.15 11.51 13.69
CA ALA A 183 12.34 10.09 13.39
C ALA A 183 12.64 9.31 14.69
N GLU A 184 13.28 9.97 15.63
CA GLU A 184 13.67 9.49 16.96
C GLU A 184 12.43 9.42 17.86
N GLU A 185 11.65 10.50 17.95
CA GLU A 185 10.39 10.55 18.71
C GLU A 185 9.35 9.55 18.18
N LEU A 186 9.31 9.30 16.86
CA LEU A 186 8.46 8.25 16.29
C LEU A 186 8.93 6.85 16.71
N ARG A 187 10.24 6.59 16.71
CA ARG A 187 10.80 5.30 17.18
C ARG A 187 10.55 5.11 18.67
N GLU A 188 10.72 6.15 19.48
CA GLU A 188 10.45 6.12 20.92
C GLU A 188 8.97 5.82 21.19
N LYS A 189 8.05 6.54 20.53
CA LYS A 189 6.60 6.28 20.60
C LYS A 189 6.21 4.87 20.19
N LEU A 190 6.92 4.25 19.26
CA LEU A 190 6.67 2.87 18.81
C LEU A 190 7.48 1.80 19.57
N SER A 191 8.42 2.20 20.44
CA SER A 191 9.39 1.29 21.07
C SER A 191 8.77 0.24 21.99
N HIS A 192 7.61 0.54 22.59
CA HIS A 192 6.88 -0.37 23.47
C HIS A 192 6.37 -1.62 22.73
N LEU A 193 6.05 -1.50 21.43
CA LEU A 193 5.46 -2.58 20.61
C LEU A 193 6.34 -3.84 20.53
N ARG A 194 7.65 -3.75 20.80
CA ARG A 194 8.55 -4.91 20.82
C ARG A 194 8.35 -5.82 22.04
N HIS A 195 7.76 -5.30 23.11
CA HIS A 195 7.55 -6.00 24.39
C HIS A 195 6.11 -6.51 24.51
N ASP A 196 5.15 -5.82 23.88
CA ASP A 196 3.75 -6.23 23.84
C ASP A 196 3.55 -7.45 22.93
N LYS A 197 2.71 -8.41 23.35
CA LYS A 197 2.25 -9.53 22.51
C LYS A 197 1.25 -9.01 21.47
N ALA A 198 1.70 -8.70 20.25
CA ALA A 198 0.90 -8.05 19.22
C ALA A 198 1.04 -8.70 17.84
N LEU A 199 -0.04 -8.70 17.05
CA LEU A 199 0.03 -9.04 15.62
C LEU A 199 0.31 -7.78 14.80
N ILE A 200 1.44 -7.74 14.11
CA ILE A 200 1.84 -6.60 13.29
C ILE A 200 1.36 -6.80 11.84
N VAL A 201 0.46 -5.94 11.37
CA VAL A 201 0.03 -5.93 9.97
C VAL A 201 0.81 -4.85 9.23
N LYS A 202 1.78 -5.27 8.40
CA LYS A 202 2.61 -4.36 7.60
C LYS A 202 1.95 -4.10 6.24
N LEU A 203 1.49 -2.88 6.02
CA LEU A 203 0.98 -2.43 4.73
C LEU A 203 2.14 -1.95 3.84
N VAL A 204 2.16 -2.40 2.59
CA VAL A 204 3.13 -2.02 1.56
C VAL A 204 2.37 -1.73 0.27
N ASP A 205 2.82 -0.77 -0.53
CA ASP A 205 2.22 -0.43 -1.81
C ASP A 205 2.90 -1.21 -2.93
N ILE A 206 2.16 -1.77 -3.89
CA ILE A 206 2.79 -2.49 -5.01
C ILE A 206 3.51 -1.54 -5.98
N VAL A 207 2.96 -0.33 -6.21
CA VAL A 207 3.56 0.61 -7.19
C VAL A 207 4.82 1.30 -6.66
N ASP A 208 5.00 1.33 -5.34
CA ASP A 208 6.23 1.75 -4.67
C ASP A 208 6.61 0.78 -3.54
N PHE A 209 6.88 -0.47 -3.93
CA PHE A 209 7.27 -1.52 -2.98
C PHE A 209 8.57 -1.19 -2.25
N ASN A 210 9.51 -0.47 -2.88
CA ASN A 210 10.79 -0.16 -2.25
C ASN A 210 10.71 1.03 -1.29
N GLY A 211 10.00 2.11 -1.63
CA GLY A 211 9.80 3.26 -0.75
C GLY A 211 8.89 2.94 0.44
N SER A 212 7.87 2.09 0.26
CA SER A 212 6.97 1.69 1.35
C SER A 212 7.47 0.53 2.21
N PHE A 213 8.47 -0.26 1.76
CA PHE A 213 9.02 -1.35 2.57
C PHE A 213 10.13 -0.87 3.51
N LEU A 214 9.76 -0.56 4.75
CA LEU A 214 10.73 -0.37 5.84
C LEU A 214 11.37 -1.71 6.24
N ALA A 215 12.66 -1.90 5.97
CA ALA A 215 13.37 -3.15 6.26
C ALA A 215 13.62 -3.35 7.78
N ARG A 216 14.05 -2.29 8.48
CA ARG A 216 14.31 -2.28 9.94
C ARG A 216 13.05 -2.24 10.82
N ILE A 217 11.94 -2.83 10.34
CA ILE A 217 10.69 -2.91 11.14
C ILE A 217 10.84 -3.86 12.34
N ARG A 218 11.76 -4.83 12.28
CA ARG A 218 12.06 -5.76 13.39
C ARG A 218 12.62 -5.05 14.63
N ASP A 219 13.29 -3.93 14.47
CA ASP A 219 13.80 -3.11 15.58
C ASP A 219 12.64 -2.57 16.46
N LEU A 220 11.47 -2.33 15.85
CA LEU A 220 10.25 -1.85 16.50
C LEU A 220 9.27 -2.99 16.87
N ALA A 221 9.16 -4.01 16.02
CA ALA A 221 8.23 -5.13 16.22
C ALA A 221 8.79 -6.23 17.14
N GLY A 222 10.11 -6.34 17.29
CA GLY A 222 10.76 -7.40 18.06
C GLY A 222 10.47 -8.80 17.50
N ALA A 223 10.06 -9.70 18.40
CA ALA A 223 9.72 -11.08 18.08
C ALA A 223 8.31 -11.25 17.47
N ASN A 224 7.48 -10.21 17.48
CA ASN A 224 6.06 -10.30 17.11
C ASN A 224 5.82 -10.84 15.68
N PRO A 225 4.74 -11.62 15.47
CA PRO A 225 4.34 -12.08 14.15
C PRO A 225 3.97 -10.91 13.23
N ILE A 226 4.39 -11.02 11.96
CA ILE A 226 4.17 -9.98 10.94
C ILE A 226 3.39 -10.58 9.77
N ILE A 227 2.22 -10.02 9.45
CA ILE A 227 1.49 -10.28 8.21
C ILE A 227 1.83 -9.16 7.22
N LEU A 228 2.24 -9.50 5.99
CA LEU A 228 2.50 -8.54 4.93
C LEU A 228 1.26 -8.38 4.05
N VAL A 229 0.73 -7.17 3.97
CA VAL A 229 -0.41 -6.83 3.12
C VAL A 229 0.05 -5.86 2.05
N VAL A 230 0.13 -6.35 0.82
CA VAL A 230 0.41 -5.55 -0.37
C VAL A 230 -0.89 -4.94 -0.87
N THR A 231 -0.86 -3.65 -1.17
CA THR A 231 -2.03 -2.84 -1.50
C THR A 231 -1.97 -2.32 -2.93
N LYS A 232 -3.11 -1.80 -3.41
CA LYS A 232 -3.30 -1.16 -4.72
C LYS A 232 -3.00 -2.05 -5.94
N VAL A 233 -3.25 -3.37 -5.84
CA VAL A 233 -3.05 -4.30 -6.97
C VAL A 233 -3.98 -4.02 -8.16
N ASP A 234 -5.00 -3.17 -7.99
CA ASP A 234 -5.83 -2.62 -9.08
C ASP A 234 -5.12 -1.60 -9.98
N LEU A 235 -3.92 -1.14 -9.60
CA LEU A 235 -3.06 -0.28 -10.43
C LEU A 235 -2.12 -1.07 -11.35
N LEU A 236 -2.07 -2.40 -11.23
CA LEU A 236 -1.27 -3.24 -12.11
C LEU A 236 -1.89 -3.35 -13.51
N PRO A 237 -1.08 -3.60 -14.56
CA PRO A 237 -1.59 -3.85 -15.90
C PRO A 237 -2.66 -4.96 -15.95
N LYS A 238 -3.63 -4.81 -16.86
CA LYS A 238 -4.63 -5.87 -17.09
C LYS A 238 -3.93 -7.13 -17.59
N GLY A 239 -4.20 -8.26 -16.96
CA GLY A 239 -3.59 -9.55 -17.28
C GLY A 239 -2.31 -9.86 -16.51
N THR A 240 -1.87 -9.02 -15.55
CA THR A 240 -0.82 -9.41 -14.60
C THR A 240 -1.28 -10.59 -13.75
N ASP A 241 -0.48 -11.66 -13.71
CA ASP A 241 -0.72 -12.80 -12.82
C ASP A 241 -0.36 -12.45 -11.37
N PHE A 242 -1.36 -12.54 -10.48
CA PHE A 242 -1.18 -12.29 -9.06
C PHE A 242 -0.32 -13.36 -8.37
N ASN A 243 -0.19 -14.57 -8.93
CA ASN A 243 0.71 -15.60 -8.37
C ASN A 243 2.17 -15.17 -8.52
N CYS A 244 2.60 -14.82 -9.75
CA CYS A 244 3.95 -14.30 -10.00
C CYS A 244 4.27 -13.03 -9.19
N VAL A 245 3.29 -12.14 -8.98
CA VAL A 245 3.46 -10.97 -8.10
C VAL A 245 3.63 -11.40 -6.64
N GLY A 246 2.88 -12.40 -6.18
CA GLY A 246 3.03 -12.99 -4.84
C GLY A 246 4.42 -13.57 -4.61
N ASP A 247 4.89 -14.41 -5.54
CA ASP A 247 6.21 -15.03 -5.50
C ASP A 247 7.33 -13.97 -5.47
N TRP A 248 7.24 -12.96 -6.35
CA TRP A 248 8.17 -11.85 -6.36
C TRP A 248 8.16 -11.04 -5.04
N VAL A 249 7.00 -10.81 -4.44
CA VAL A 249 6.91 -10.15 -3.13
C VAL A 249 7.56 -11.00 -2.04
N VAL A 250 7.36 -12.32 -2.04
CA VAL A 250 8.00 -13.25 -1.09
C VAL A 250 9.52 -13.19 -1.25
N GLU A 251 10.05 -13.32 -2.47
CA GLU A 251 11.48 -13.21 -2.75
C GLU A 251 12.06 -11.86 -2.31
N ALA A 252 11.40 -10.75 -2.68
CA ALA A 252 11.82 -9.41 -2.32
C ALA A 252 11.77 -9.15 -0.79
N THR A 253 10.87 -9.83 -0.08
CA THR A 253 10.75 -9.78 1.39
C THR A 253 11.84 -10.59 2.08
N MET A 254 12.15 -11.79 1.57
CA MET A 254 13.27 -12.63 2.04
C MET A 254 14.62 -11.95 1.78
N LYS A 255 14.82 -11.35 0.61
CA LYS A 255 16.04 -10.58 0.26
C LYS A 255 16.28 -9.41 1.21
N LYS A 256 15.22 -8.82 1.75
CA LYS A 256 15.26 -7.76 2.78
C LYS A 256 15.31 -8.31 4.22
N LYS A 257 15.55 -9.61 4.39
CA LYS A 257 15.68 -10.34 5.67
C LYS A 257 14.49 -10.19 6.62
N LEU A 258 13.27 -10.04 6.08
CA LEU A 258 12.07 -9.91 6.88
C LEU A 258 11.28 -11.23 6.89
N ASN A 259 11.26 -11.92 8.03
CA ASN A 259 10.40 -13.09 8.21
C ASN A 259 8.96 -12.63 8.49
N VAL A 260 8.02 -13.07 7.65
CA VAL A 260 6.57 -12.80 7.72
C VAL A 260 5.79 -14.11 7.78
N LEU A 261 4.62 -14.12 8.42
CA LEU A 261 3.74 -15.30 8.50
C LEU A 261 3.07 -15.60 7.16
N SER A 262 2.56 -14.55 6.50
CA SER A 262 1.84 -14.63 5.25
C SER A 262 1.99 -13.35 4.44
N VAL A 263 1.77 -13.47 3.13
CA VAL A 263 1.71 -12.36 2.18
C VAL A 263 0.32 -12.36 1.54
N HIS A 264 -0.33 -11.21 1.51
CA HIS A 264 -1.63 -11.04 0.86
C HIS A 264 -1.63 -9.87 -0.12
N LEU A 265 -2.11 -10.10 -1.33
CA LEU A 265 -2.33 -9.09 -2.35
C LEU A 265 -3.75 -8.53 -2.24
N THR A 266 -3.90 -7.20 -2.16
CA THR A 266 -5.18 -6.55 -1.89
C THR A 266 -5.41 -5.27 -2.70
N SER A 267 -6.69 -4.94 -2.90
CA SER A 267 -7.13 -3.63 -3.38
C SER A 267 -8.28 -3.11 -2.53
N SER A 268 -8.09 -1.95 -1.92
CA SER A 268 -9.14 -1.24 -1.18
C SER A 268 -10.25 -0.69 -2.09
N LYS A 269 -9.98 -0.53 -3.39
CA LYS A 269 -10.92 0.03 -4.37
C LYS A 269 -11.85 -1.05 -4.95
N SER A 270 -11.31 -2.20 -5.33
CA SER A 270 -12.09 -3.34 -5.85
C SER A 270 -12.48 -4.37 -4.78
N LEU A 271 -12.04 -4.17 -3.54
CA LEU A 271 -12.21 -5.07 -2.39
C LEU A 271 -11.54 -6.46 -2.53
N VAL A 272 -10.75 -6.66 -3.58
CA VAL A 272 -9.99 -7.90 -3.84
C VAL A 272 -9.02 -8.19 -2.68
N GLY A 273 -8.95 -9.46 -2.27
CA GLY A 273 -8.03 -9.97 -1.24
C GLY A 273 -8.39 -9.65 0.21
N ILE A 274 -9.27 -8.66 0.46
CA ILE A 274 -9.58 -8.17 1.82
C ILE A 274 -10.15 -9.26 2.72
N ALA A 275 -11.04 -10.11 2.20
CA ALA A 275 -11.65 -11.20 2.98
C ALA A 275 -10.61 -12.21 3.51
N GLY A 276 -9.59 -12.52 2.69
CA GLY A 276 -8.48 -13.40 3.09
C GLY A 276 -7.64 -12.79 4.22
N VAL A 277 -7.27 -11.50 4.09
CA VAL A 277 -6.55 -10.77 5.14
C VAL A 277 -7.32 -10.73 6.46
N ILE A 278 -8.63 -10.48 6.42
CA ILE A 278 -9.47 -10.48 7.62
C ILE A 278 -9.51 -11.87 8.27
N SER A 279 -9.64 -12.93 7.48
CA SER A 279 -9.63 -14.31 7.98
C SER A 279 -8.31 -14.66 8.68
N GLU A 280 -7.18 -14.30 8.07
CA GLU A 280 -5.85 -14.58 8.63
C GLU A 280 -5.61 -13.79 9.93
N ILE A 281 -5.95 -12.50 9.94
CA ILE A 281 -5.86 -11.66 11.16
C ILE A 281 -6.73 -12.23 12.30
N GLN A 282 -7.92 -12.74 12.00
CA GLN A 282 -8.80 -13.35 13.01
C GLN A 282 -8.24 -14.67 13.55
N LYS A 283 -7.66 -15.50 12.68
CA LYS A 283 -6.97 -16.75 13.04
C LYS A 283 -5.77 -16.49 13.95
N GLU A 284 -4.84 -15.64 13.52
CA GLU A 284 -3.62 -15.33 14.27
C GLU A 284 -3.92 -14.60 15.59
N LYS A 285 -4.88 -13.67 15.61
CA LYS A 285 -5.35 -13.04 16.86
C LYS A 285 -5.87 -14.08 17.87
N LYS A 286 -6.58 -15.12 17.40
CA LYS A 286 -7.10 -16.18 18.27
C LYS A 286 -5.99 -17.08 18.83
N ILE A 287 -4.90 -17.28 18.09
CA ILE A 287 -3.70 -18.01 18.54
C ILE A 287 -3.00 -17.21 19.65
N ILE A 288 -2.65 -15.95 19.40
CA ILE A 288 -1.96 -15.08 20.36
C ILE A 288 -2.75 -14.94 21.68
N LEU A 289 -4.09 -14.81 21.60
CA LEU A 289 -4.93 -14.76 22.80
C LEU A 289 -4.94 -16.06 23.61
N ARG A 290 -4.86 -17.22 22.95
CA ARG A 290 -4.80 -18.54 23.62
C ARG A 290 -3.45 -18.75 24.30
N GLU A 291 -2.36 -18.43 23.62
CA GLU A 291 -1.01 -18.49 24.18
C GLU A 291 -0.83 -17.50 25.34
N GLY A 292 -1.44 -16.33 25.26
CA GLY A 292 -1.51 -15.37 26.37
C GLY A 292 -2.25 -15.90 27.60
N MET A 293 -3.31 -16.70 27.40
CA MET A 293 -4.11 -17.29 28.49
C MET A 293 -3.49 -18.56 29.11
N SER A 294 -2.45 -19.13 28.49
CA SER A 294 -1.74 -20.32 29.01
C SER A 294 -0.52 -19.96 29.88
N THR A 295 -0.22 -18.67 30.06
CA THR A 295 0.94 -18.16 30.82
C THR A 295 0.55 -17.44 32.12
N TYR A 296 -0.62 -17.75 32.67
CA TYR A 296 -1.15 -17.24 33.95
C TYR A 296 -1.82 -18.37 34.73
#